data_AF-A0A841E4S3-F1
#
_entry.id   AF-A0A841E4S3-F1
#
_cell.length_a   1.000
_cell.length_b   1.000
_cell.length_c   1.000
_cell.angle_alpha   90.00
_cell.angle_beta   90.00
_cell.angle_gamma   90.00
#
_symmetry.space_group_name_H-M   'P 1'
#
loop_
_entity.id
_entity.type
_entity.pdbx_description
1 polymer ?
#
loop_
_entity_poly.entity_id
_entity_poly.type
_entity_poly.pdbx_seq_one_letter_code
_entity_poly.pdbx_strand_id
1 'polypeptide(L)'
;MTSAQNGDRPIRNTRHPLGVRITAGLLCAASVVLGPLGYLRAIAAGENSASEWYTLSFSVSVGLPLLAAAIATVAGDRRAALWSLALLAWPVVYVVAVHLLLAG
;
A
#
# COMPACT_ATOMS: atom_id res chain seq x y z
N MET A 1 -13.55 -25.95 44.39
CA MET A 1 -13.15 -25.76 42.98
C MET A 1 -13.91 -24.57 42.45
N THR A 2 -13.28 -23.39 42.49
CA THR A 2 -13.86 -22.12 42.05
C THR A 2 -13.51 -21.93 40.57
N SER A 3 -14.53 -21.93 39.71
CA SER A 3 -14.39 -21.61 38.29
C SER A 3 -13.93 -20.16 38.16
N ALA A 4 -12.71 -19.96 37.68
CA ALA A 4 -12.22 -18.65 37.25
C ALA A 4 -13.05 -18.20 36.05
N GLN A 5 -14.08 -17.40 36.34
CA GLN A 5 -14.82 -16.62 35.37
C GLN A 5 -13.88 -15.50 34.89
N ASN A 6 -12.90 -15.86 34.06
CA ASN A 6 -12.10 -14.88 33.34
C ASN A 6 -13.07 -14.14 32.44
N GLY A 7 -13.38 -12.91 32.82
CA GLY A 7 -14.33 -12.05 32.15
C GLY A 7 -13.96 -11.91 30.68
N ASP A 8 -14.68 -12.66 29.84
CA ASP A 8 -15.03 -12.31 28.47
C ASP A 8 -15.75 -10.96 28.47
N ARG A 9 -15.02 -9.88 28.79
CA ARG A 9 -15.42 -8.58 28.29
C ARG A 9 -15.17 -8.68 26.80
N PRO A 10 -16.19 -8.64 25.93
CA PRO A 10 -15.92 -8.33 24.54
C PRO A 10 -15.16 -7.01 24.58
N ILE A 11 -13.88 -7.03 24.22
CA ILE A 11 -13.15 -5.80 23.96
C ILE A 11 -13.93 -5.17 22.83
N ARG A 12 -14.86 -4.28 23.18
CA ARG A 12 -15.65 -3.51 22.24
C ARG A 12 -14.61 -2.80 21.41
N ASN A 13 -14.41 -3.30 20.20
CA ASN A 13 -13.40 -2.82 19.29
C ASN A 13 -13.82 -1.40 18.93
N THR A 14 -13.37 -0.42 19.71
CA THR A 14 -13.56 1.02 19.49
C THR A 14 -12.66 1.53 18.39
N ARG A 15 -11.94 0.66 17.66
CA ARG A 15 -11.27 1.02 16.41
C ARG A 15 -12.35 1.44 15.42
N HIS A 16 -12.45 2.75 15.24
CA HIS A 16 -13.36 3.34 14.28
C HIS A 16 -13.05 2.73 12.90
N PRO A 17 -13.93 1.90 12.32
CA PRO A 17 -13.63 1.21 11.05
C PRO A 17 -13.33 2.21 9.92
N LEU A 18 -13.83 3.42 10.08
CA LEU A 18 -13.57 4.56 9.21
C LEU A 18 -12.10 5.02 9.24
N GLY A 19 -11.46 5.09 10.42
CA GLY A 19 -10.07 5.53 10.54
C GLY A 19 -9.11 4.58 9.81
N VAL A 20 -9.29 3.27 9.99
CA VAL A 20 -8.50 2.26 9.27
C VAL A 20 -8.68 2.38 7.75
N ARG A 21 -9.92 2.53 7.29
CA ARG A 21 -10.21 2.70 5.87
C ARG A 21 -9.60 3.96 5.28
N ILE A 22 -9.63 5.08 6.02
CA ILE A 22 -8.96 6.31 5.60
C ILE A 22 -7.45 6.08 5.49
N THR A 23 -6.83 5.50 6.53
CA THR A 23 -5.38 5.23 6.50
C THR A 23 -5.00 4.31 5.35
N ALA A 24 -5.69 3.18 5.18
CA ALA A 24 -5.44 2.26 4.07
C ALA A 24 -5.64 2.94 2.71
N GLY A 25 -6.69 3.75 2.57
CA GLY A 25 -6.96 4.53 1.37
C GLY A 25 -5.86 5.54 1.06
N LEU A 26 -5.35 6.27 2.07
CA LEU A 26 -4.25 7.21 1.91
C LEU A 26 -2.94 6.51 1.49
N LEU A 27 -2.63 5.36 2.10
CA LEU A 27 -1.47 4.56 1.71
C LEU A 27 -1.57 4.07 0.27
N CYS A 28 -2.75 3.57 -0.13
CA CYS A 28 -3.02 3.16 -1.49
C CYS A 28 -2.92 4.33 -2.47
N ALA A 29 -3.52 5.47 -2.16
CA ALA A 29 -3.46 6.67 -2.99
C ALA A 29 -2.02 7.17 -3.16
N ALA A 30 -1.24 7.21 -2.07
CA ALA A 30 0.18 7.55 -2.12
C ALA A 30 0.97 6.58 -3.00
N SER A 31 0.69 5.27 -2.93
CA SER A 31 1.33 4.27 -3.80
C SER A 31 1.05 4.51 -5.28
N VAL A 32 -0.18 4.91 -5.61
CA VAL A 32 -0.62 5.16 -6.99
C VAL A 32 0.08 6.37 -7.59
N VAL A 33 0.34 7.41 -6.79
CA VAL A 33 0.90 8.68 -7.25
C VAL A 33 2.44 8.69 -7.19
N LEU A 34 3.01 8.31 -6.05
CA LEU A 34 4.45 8.42 -5.82
C LEU A 34 5.25 7.38 -6.61
N GLY A 35 4.67 6.20 -6.87
CA GLY A 35 5.30 5.16 -7.70
C GLY A 35 5.68 5.65 -9.09
N PRO A 36 4.70 6.08 -9.92
CA PRO A 36 4.96 6.63 -11.25
C PRO A 36 5.86 7.87 -11.22
N LEU A 37 5.67 8.78 -10.25
CA LEU A 37 6.52 9.97 -10.11
C LEU A 37 7.99 9.60 -9.85
N GLY A 38 8.24 8.67 -8.92
CA GLY A 38 9.58 8.16 -8.66
C GLY A 38 10.19 7.49 -9.88
N TYR A 39 9.38 6.76 -10.66
CA TYR A 39 9.83 6.10 -11.88
C TYR A 39 10.25 7.10 -12.97
N LEU A 40 9.44 8.13 -13.20
CA LEU A 40 9.77 9.21 -14.13
C LEU A 40 11.03 9.97 -13.70
N ARG A 41 11.20 10.20 -12.38
CA ARG A 41 12.42 10.79 -11.83
C ARG A 41 13.63 9.88 -12.05
N ALA A 42 13.49 8.57 -11.94
CA ALA A 42 14.55 7.62 -12.21
C ALA A 42 15.03 7.69 -13.66
N ILE A 43 14.09 7.75 -14.62
CA ILE A 43 14.42 7.92 -16.04
C ILE A 43 15.14 9.25 -16.27
N ALA A 44 14.69 10.34 -15.64
CA ALA A 44 15.28 11.66 -15.80
C ALA A 44 16.63 11.85 -15.10
N ALA A 45 16.91 11.08 -14.04
CA ALA A 45 18.11 11.24 -13.21
C ALA A 45 19.41 10.74 -13.88
N GLY A 46 19.31 9.91 -14.93
CA GLY A 46 20.48 9.30 -15.56
C GLY A 46 21.27 8.38 -14.62
N GLU A 47 22.46 7.97 -15.03
CA GLU A 47 23.23 6.87 -14.39
C GLU A 47 23.58 7.11 -12.92
N ASN A 48 23.71 8.36 -12.47
CA ASN A 48 24.24 8.69 -11.15
C ASN A 48 23.26 8.49 -9.99
N SER A 49 21.94 8.56 -10.22
CA SER A 49 20.92 8.47 -9.16
C SER A 49 19.67 7.69 -9.58
N ALA A 50 19.61 7.14 -10.81
CA ALA A 50 18.46 6.36 -11.27
C ALA A 50 18.12 5.19 -10.35
N SER A 51 19.12 4.48 -9.82
CA SER A 51 18.92 3.32 -8.93
C SER A 51 18.18 3.68 -7.63
N GLU A 52 18.48 4.84 -7.05
CA GLU A 52 17.83 5.35 -5.84
C GLU A 52 16.35 5.62 -6.11
N TRP A 53 16.07 6.33 -7.21
CA TRP A 53 14.70 6.64 -7.62
C TRP A 53 13.89 5.40 -8.01
N TYR A 54 14.49 4.42 -8.69
CA TYR A 54 13.85 3.13 -8.95
C TYR A 54 13.53 2.39 -7.65
N THR A 55 14.46 2.38 -6.69
CA THR A 55 14.27 1.74 -5.39
C THR A 55 13.15 2.41 -4.61
N LEU A 56 13.12 3.75 -4.58
CA LEU A 56 12.06 4.53 -3.92
C LEU A 56 10.70 4.30 -4.58
N SER A 57 10.64 4.37 -5.91
CA SER A 57 9.43 4.10 -6.70
C SER A 57 8.86 2.72 -6.39
N PHE A 58 9.69 1.68 -6.44
CA PHE A 58 9.28 0.31 -6.15
C PHE A 58 8.85 0.12 -4.70
N SER A 59 9.64 0.63 -3.75
CA SER A 59 9.36 0.51 -2.32
C SER A 59 8.04 1.14 -1.94
N VAL A 60 7.69 2.28 -2.52
CA VAL A 60 6.41 2.95 -2.27
C VAL A 60 5.25 2.22 -2.96
N SER A 61 5.45 1.74 -4.19
CA SER A 61 4.42 1.05 -4.96
C SER A 61 4.07 -0.35 -4.45
N VAL A 62 5.00 -1.01 -3.76
CA VAL A 62 4.79 -2.35 -3.18
C VAL A 62 4.61 -2.29 -1.67
N GLY A 63 5.44 -1.50 -0.98
CA GLY A 63 5.43 -1.41 0.47
C GLY A 63 4.17 -0.77 1.04
N LEU A 64 3.66 0.32 0.44
CA LEU A 64 2.45 0.96 0.95
C LEU A 64 1.20 0.09 0.77
N PRO A 65 0.98 -0.61 -0.36
CA PRO A 65 -0.13 -1.55 -0.47
C PRO A 65 -0.03 -2.75 0.48
N LEU A 66 1.18 -3.29 0.71
CA LEU A 66 1.38 -4.36 1.70
C LEU A 66 1.08 -3.86 3.13
N LEU A 67 1.52 -2.65 3.48
CA LEU A 67 1.22 -2.03 4.76
C LEU A 67 -0.29 -1.79 4.93
N ALA A 68 -0.96 -1.28 3.89
CA ALA A 68 -2.41 -1.09 3.89
C ALA A 68 -3.15 -2.41 4.07
N ALA A 69 -2.71 -3.47 3.36
CA ALA A 69 -3.27 -4.81 3.51
C ALA A 69 -3.10 -5.35 4.93
N ALA A 70 -1.91 -5.20 5.53
CA ALA A 70 -1.64 -5.64 6.90
C ALA A 70 -2.51 -4.89 7.94
N ILE A 71 -2.69 -3.58 7.78
CA ILE A 71 -3.56 -2.79 8.66
C ILE A 71 -5.02 -3.25 8.50
N ALA A 72 -5.47 -3.47 7.26
CA ALA A 72 -6.83 -3.91 6.97
C ALA A 72 -7.13 -5.32 7.51
N THR A 73 -6.17 -6.26 7.45
CA THR A 73 -6.34 -7.60 8.03
C THR A 73 -6.45 -7.55 9.55
N VAL A 74 -5.62 -6.75 10.23
CA VAL A 74 -5.69 -6.53 11.68
C VAL A 74 -7.00 -5.86 12.10
N ALA A 75 -7.64 -5.10 11.21
CA ALA A 75 -8.95 -4.50 11.44
C ALA A 75 -10.14 -5.39 11.03
N GLY A 76 -9.90 -6.57 10.46
CA GLY A 76 -10.95 -7.49 10.00
C GLY A 76 -11.64 -7.08 8.68
N ASP A 77 -11.12 -6.08 7.96
CA ASP A 77 -11.67 -5.67 6.66
C ASP A 77 -10.99 -6.43 5.51
N ARG A 78 -11.48 -7.64 5.24
CA ARG A 78 -10.96 -8.51 4.17
C ARG A 78 -11.02 -7.87 2.79
N ARG A 79 -12.05 -7.06 2.51
CA ARG A 79 -12.20 -6.42 1.20
C ARG A 79 -11.14 -5.36 1.00
N ALA A 80 -10.92 -4.49 1.99
CA ALA A 80 -9.86 -3.49 1.91
C ALA A 80 -8.47 -4.13 1.77
N ALA A 81 -8.23 -5.25 2.47
CA ALA A 81 -6.97 -5.99 2.34
C ALA A 81 -6.75 -6.53 0.91
N LEU A 82 -7.77 -7.17 0.31
CA LEU A 82 -7.69 -7.68 -1.06
C LEU A 82 -7.49 -6.57 -2.09
N TRP A 83 -8.20 -5.45 -1.94
CA TRP A 83 -8.03 -4.29 -2.83
C TRP A 83 -6.63 -3.68 -2.71
N SER A 84 -6.08 -3.64 -1.51
CA SER A 84 -4.69 -3.21 -1.30
C SER A 84 -3.72 -4.15 -2.00
N LEU A 85 -3.90 -5.47 -1.88
CA LEU A 85 -3.07 -6.45 -2.59
C LEU A 85 -3.20 -6.39 -4.11
N ALA A 86 -4.37 -6.03 -4.64
CA ALA A 86 -4.55 -5.85 -6.09
C ALA A 86 -3.65 -4.74 -6.65
N LEU A 87 -3.33 -3.71 -5.85
CA LEU A 87 -2.40 -2.65 -6.25
C LEU A 87 -0.95 -3.12 -6.42
N LEU A 88 -0.60 -4.35 -6.03
CA LEU A 88 0.71 -4.92 -6.36
C LEU A 88 0.93 -5.12 -7.86
N ALA A 89 -0.14 -5.10 -8.67
CA ALA A 89 -0.04 -5.08 -10.12
C ALA A 89 0.32 -3.69 -10.68
N TRP A 90 0.15 -2.62 -9.89
CA TRP A 90 0.33 -1.23 -10.33
C TRP A 90 1.73 -0.91 -10.90
N PRO A 91 2.85 -1.39 -10.32
CA PRO A 91 4.18 -1.25 -10.92
C PRO A 91 4.25 -1.66 -12.39
N VAL A 92 3.68 -2.81 -12.72
CA VAL A 92 3.68 -3.31 -14.10
C VAL A 92 2.87 -2.38 -15.00
N VAL A 93 1.69 -1.95 -14.54
CA VAL A 93 0.79 -1.08 -15.29
C VAL A 93 1.46 0.25 -15.65
N TYR A 94 2.02 0.97 -14.67
CA TYR A 94 2.60 2.28 -14.97
C TYR A 94 3.93 2.17 -15.71
N VAL A 95 4.75 1.14 -15.48
CA VAL A 95 6.01 0.95 -16.23
C VAL A 95 5.71 0.73 -17.71
N VAL A 96 4.75 -0.16 -18.02
CA VAL A 96 4.31 -0.42 -19.39
C VAL A 96 3.74 0.85 -20.02
N ALA A 97 2.85 1.55 -19.31
CA ALA A 97 2.26 2.79 -19.81
C ALA A 97 3.32 3.85 -20.14
N VAL A 98 4.30 4.06 -19.25
CA VAL A 98 5.40 5.02 -19.46
C VAL A 98 6.24 4.63 -20.68
N HIS A 99 6.58 3.35 -20.84
CA HIS A 99 7.39 2.91 -21.98
C HIS A 99 6.63 3.03 -23.30
N LEU A 100 5.34 2.70 -23.33
CA LEU A 100 4.50 2.91 -24.51
C LEU A 100 4.40 4.39 -24.89
N LEU A 101 4.36 5.29 -23.90
CA LEU A 101 4.23 6.73 -24.11
C LEU A 101 5.55 7.40 -24.52
N LEU A 102 6.70 6.82 -24.12
CA LEU A 102 8.03 7.30 -24.52
C LEU A 102 8.53 6.67 -25.83
N ALA A 103 7.97 5.53 -26.23
CA ALA A 103 8.34 4.83 -27.47
C ALA A 103 7.53 5.27 -28.70
N GLY A 104 6.39 5.94 -28.49
CA GLY A 104 5.57 6.55 -29.55
C GLY A 104 5.96 8.00 -29.81
#